data_AF-A0A183NLV8-F1
#
_entry.id   AF-A0A183NLV8-F1
#
_cell.length_a   1.000
_cell.length_b   1.000
_cell.length_c   1.000
_cell.angle_alpha   90.00
_cell.angle_beta   90.00
_cell.angle_gamma   90.00
#
_symmetry.space_group_name_H-M   'P 1'
#
loop_
_entity.id
_entity.type
_entity.pdbx_description
1 polymer ?
#
loop_
_entity_poly.entity_id
_entity_poly.type
_entity_poly.pdbx_seq_one_letter_code
_entity_poly.pdbx_strand_id
1 'polypeptide(L)'
;MATAVTNDYRIPGRRRAHTLPVYFYEFQHRTLSLPMPKWTGTMHGYEIEYVFGIPFSPQFQASFYRFTDEERQLSDIMMTYWANFARTG
;
A
#
# COMPACT_ATOMS: atom_id res chain seq x y z
N MET A 1 3.38 -2.53 12.67
CA MET A 1 4.83 -2.35 12.82
C MET A 1 5.49 -2.96 11.59
N ALA A 2 6.10 -2.15 10.73
CA ALA A 2 6.82 -2.66 9.56
C ALA A 2 8.22 -3.11 10.02
N THR A 3 8.46 -4.42 9.99
CA THR A 3 9.76 -5.00 10.32
C THR A 3 10.58 -5.09 9.03
N ALA A 4 11.74 -4.41 8.98
CA ALA A 4 12.69 -4.59 7.89
C ALA A 4 13.40 -5.94 8.06
N VAL A 5 13.16 -6.87 7.14
CA VAL A 5 13.88 -8.16 7.08
C VAL A 5 14.98 -8.02 6.03
N THR A 6 16.24 -7.96 6.45
CA THR A 6 17.39 -8.03 5.53
C THR A 6 17.68 -9.50 5.22
N ASN A 7 17.74 -9.85 3.93
CA ASN A 7 18.04 -11.20 3.47
C ASN A 7 19.57 -11.38 3.38
N ASP A 8 20.18 -12.03 4.38
CA ASP A 8 21.65 -12.13 4.54
C ASP A 8 22.31 -13.28 3.77
N TYR A 9 21.74 -13.75 2.66
CA TYR A 9 22.34 -14.85 1.89
C TYR A 9 23.62 -14.40 1.16
N ARG A 10 24.79 -14.71 1.73
CA ARG A 10 26.11 -14.28 1.25
C ARG A 10 26.78 -15.31 0.33
N ILE A 11 26.81 -15.04 -0.98
CA ILE A 11 27.59 -15.79 -1.96
C ILE A 11 29.07 -15.32 -1.96
N PRO A 12 30.08 -16.20 -1.80
CA PRO A 12 31.49 -15.81 -1.86
C PRO A 12 31.89 -15.28 -3.25
N GLY A 13 32.59 -14.14 -3.31
CA GLY A 13 33.21 -13.60 -4.55
C GLY A 13 32.51 -12.41 -5.21
N ARG A 14 31.34 -11.96 -4.71
CA ARG A 14 30.68 -10.74 -5.21
C ARG A 14 31.19 -9.51 -4.44
N ARG A 15 31.58 -8.45 -5.16
CA ARG A 15 31.88 -7.11 -4.57
C ARG A 15 30.74 -6.73 -3.63
N ARG A 16 31.03 -6.01 -2.53
CA ARG A 16 30.01 -5.48 -1.60
C ARG A 16 28.89 -4.84 -2.43
N ALA A 17 27.74 -5.51 -2.53
CA ALA A 17 26.52 -4.84 -2.89
C ALA A 17 26.25 -3.88 -1.75
N HIS A 18 26.12 -2.60 -2.05
CA HIS A 18 25.51 -1.69 -1.09
C HIS A 18 24.12 -2.26 -0.82
N THR A 19 23.86 -2.70 0.42
CA THR A 19 22.52 -3.06 0.86
C THR A 19 21.74 -1.76 0.93
N LEU A 20 21.09 -1.40 -0.17
CA LEU A 20 20.17 -0.27 -0.19
C LEU A 20 18.99 -0.63 0.73
N PRO A 21 18.46 0.33 1.49
CA PRO A 21 17.23 0.11 2.26
C PRO A 21 16.11 -0.25 1.28
N VAL A 22 15.46 -1.38 1.50
CA VAL A 22 14.31 -1.87 0.73
C VAL A 22 13.16 -2.07 1.69
N TYR A 23 11.99 -1.55 1.32
CA TYR A 23 10.75 -1.72 2.06
C TYR A 23 9.81 -2.60 1.24
N PHE A 24 9.09 -3.49 1.93
CA PHE A 24 8.13 -4.40 1.34
C PHE A 24 6.81 -4.30 2.09
N TYR A 25 5.70 -4.34 1.35
CA TYR A 25 4.36 -4.40 1.93
C TYR A 25 3.48 -5.40 1.17
N GLU A 26 2.54 -6.00 1.90
CA GLU A 26 1.44 -6.78 1.36
C GLU A 26 0.14 -6.04 1.65
N PHE A 27 -0.61 -5.69 0.61
CA PHE A 27 -1.88 -4.99 0.78
C PHE A 27 -3.04 -6.00 0.82
N GLN A 28 -3.64 -6.17 1.99
CA GLN A 28 -4.67 -7.18 2.24
C GLN A 28 -6.07 -6.60 2.52
N HIS A 29 -6.20 -5.27 2.53
CA HIS A 29 -7.49 -4.63 2.81
C HIS A 29 -8.40 -4.73 1.58
N ARG A 30 -9.66 -5.09 1.80
CA ARG A 30 -10.70 -5.10 0.77
C ARG A 30 -11.74 -4.03 1.11
N THR A 31 -11.99 -3.13 0.17
CA THR A 31 -13.01 -2.10 0.35
C THR A 31 -14.38 -2.71 0.62
N LEU A 32 -15.05 -2.27 1.70
CA LEU A 32 -16.28 -2.90 2.18
C LEU A 32 -17.45 -2.73 1.19
N SER A 33 -17.51 -1.59 0.52
CA SER A 33 -18.56 -1.24 -0.44
C SER A 33 -18.28 -1.73 -1.87
N LEU A 34 -17.19 -2.47 -2.07
CA LEU A 34 -16.78 -2.90 -3.40
C LEU A 34 -17.84 -3.84 -4.01
N PRO A 35 -18.32 -3.57 -5.25
CA PRO A 35 -19.43 -4.34 -5.86
C PRO A 35 -19.03 -5.77 -6.27
N MET A 36 -17.76 -6.13 -6.12
CA MET A 36 -17.26 -7.45 -6.48
C MET A 36 -17.70 -8.52 -5.46
N PRO A 37 -17.77 -9.80 -5.85
CA PRO A 37 -18.02 -10.89 -4.91
C PRO A 37 -16.94 -10.99 -3.82
N LYS A 38 -17.32 -11.31 -2.58
CA LYS A 38 -16.38 -11.37 -1.43
C LYS A 38 -15.18 -12.31 -1.65
N TRP A 39 -15.38 -13.41 -2.38
CA TRP A 39 -14.33 -14.41 -2.66
C TRP A 39 -13.18 -13.86 -3.51
N THR A 40 -13.36 -12.71 -4.17
CA THR A 40 -12.30 -12.06 -4.94
C THR A 40 -11.19 -11.45 -4.07
N GLY A 41 -11.41 -11.33 -2.76
CA GLY A 41 -10.40 -10.81 -1.83
C GLY A 41 -9.93 -9.40 -2.18
N THR A 42 -8.63 -9.16 -2.14
CA THR A 42 -8.02 -7.91 -2.60
C THR A 42 -7.38 -8.15 -3.96
N MET A 43 -8.03 -7.66 -5.01
CA MET A 43 -7.54 -7.85 -6.37
C MET A 43 -6.39 -6.89 -6.69
N HIS A 44 -5.68 -7.18 -7.78
CA HIS A 44 -4.60 -6.32 -8.27
C HIS A 44 -5.10 -4.89 -8.56
N GLY A 45 -4.36 -3.88 -8.08
CA GLY A 45 -4.62 -2.46 -8.35
C GLY A 45 -5.55 -1.78 -7.34
N TYR A 46 -6.12 -2.51 -6.37
CA TYR A 46 -7.02 -1.92 -5.37
C TYR A 46 -6.30 -1.14 -4.28
N GLU A 47 -4.98 -1.28 -4.14
CA GLU A 47 -4.15 -0.44 -3.28
C GLU A 47 -3.99 0.98 -3.84
N ILE A 48 -4.08 1.14 -5.17
CA ILE A 48 -3.86 2.42 -5.88
C ILE A 48 -4.81 3.49 -5.32
N GLU A 49 -6.06 3.13 -5.05
CA GLU A 49 -7.07 4.05 -4.51
C GLU A 49 -6.63 4.69 -3.19
N TYR A 50 -6.00 3.90 -2.33
CA TYR A 50 -5.50 4.35 -1.03
C TYR A 50 -4.23 5.20 -1.16
N VAL A 51 -3.35 4.87 -2.11
CA VAL A 51 -2.13 5.64 -2.38
C VAL A 51 -2.43 7.03 -2.96
N PHE A 52 -3.50 7.16 -3.75
CA PHE A 52 -3.87 8.42 -4.42
C PHE A 52 -4.96 9.22 -3.68
N GLY A 53 -5.42 8.78 -2.50
CA GLY A 53 -6.39 9.55 -1.72
C GLY A 53 -7.83 9.48 -2.25
N ILE A 54 -8.19 8.45 -3.02
CA ILE A 54 -9.55 8.26 -3.55
C ILE A 54 -10.63 8.23 -2.46
N PRO A 55 -10.40 7.68 -1.24
CA PRO A 55 -11.36 7.78 -0.13
C PRO A 55 -11.76 9.20 0.28
N PHE A 56 -11.02 10.22 -0.14
CA PHE A 56 -11.33 11.64 0.09
C PHE A 56 -12.03 12.30 -1.09
N SER A 57 -12.19 11.63 -2.24
CA SER A 57 -12.85 12.18 -3.44
C SER A 57 -14.37 12.03 -3.36
N PRO A 58 -15.15 13.13 -3.29
CA PRO A 58 -16.61 13.04 -3.32
C PRO A 58 -17.13 12.60 -4.70
N GLN A 59 -16.45 13.00 -5.79
CA GLN A 59 -16.88 12.69 -7.16
C GLN A 59 -16.76 11.19 -7.46
N PHE A 60 -15.66 10.56 -7.02
CA PHE A 60 -15.50 9.12 -7.14
C PHE A 60 -16.57 8.37 -6.34
N GLN A 61 -16.78 8.75 -5.08
CA GLN A 61 -17.76 8.09 -4.20
C GLN A 61 -19.21 8.26 -4.67
N ALA A 62 -19.51 9.32 -5.41
CA ALA A 62 -20.82 9.52 -6.04
C ALA A 62 -21.04 8.60 -7.26
N SER A 63 -19.99 8.19 -7.95
CA SER A 63 -20.08 7.47 -9.23
C SER A 63 -19.79 5.97 -9.12
N PHE A 64 -19.00 5.57 -8.12
CA PHE A 64 -18.50 4.21 -7.97
C PHE A 64 -18.98 3.60 -6.64
N TYR A 65 -18.14 3.65 -5.60
CA TYR A 65 -18.44 3.10 -4.29
C TYR A 65 -17.83 3.94 -3.17
N ARG A 66 -18.30 3.72 -1.95
CA ARG A 66 -18.03 4.58 -0.78
C ARG A 66 -16.94 4.04 0.12
N PHE A 67 -16.27 4.90 0.86
CA PHE A 67 -15.25 4.47 1.81
C PHE A 67 -15.69 4.75 3.24
N THR A 68 -15.32 3.88 4.17
CA THR A 68 -15.54 4.12 5.61
C THR A 68 -14.51 5.07 6.19
N ASP A 69 -14.72 5.49 7.44
CA ASP A 69 -13.75 6.31 8.17
C ASP A 69 -12.41 5.57 8.38
N GLU A 70 -12.46 4.27 8.63
CA GLU A 70 -11.27 3.43 8.75
C GLU A 70 -10.51 3.34 7.42
N GLU A 71 -11.22 3.32 6.31
CA GLU A 71 -10.61 3.30 4.96
C GLU A 71 -10.01 4.65 4.57
N ARG A 72 -10.61 5.76 5.02
CA ARG A 72 -10.00 7.09 4.94
C ARG A 72 -8.71 7.16 5.75
N GLN A 73 -8.72 6.63 6.98
CA GLN A 73 -7.52 6.56 7.82
C GLN A 73 -6.44 5.68 7.19
N LEU A 74 -6.81 4.53 6.60
CA LEU A 74 -5.87 3.69 5.86
C LEU A 74 -5.23 4.43 4.68
N SER A 75 -6.01 5.22 3.93
CA SER A 75 -5.47 6.03 2.83
C SER A 75 -4.51 7.12 3.32
N ASP A 76 -4.83 7.79 4.44
CA ASP A 76 -3.92 8.76 5.07
C ASP A 76 -2.58 8.13 5.48
N ILE A 77 -2.62 6.93 6.07
CA ILE A 77 -1.43 6.16 6.42
C ILE A 77 -0.62 5.80 5.17
N MET A 78 -1.27 5.29 4.11
CA MET A 78 -0.61 4.92 2.86
C MET A 78 0.06 6.13 2.19
N MET A 79 -0.67 7.24 2.04
CA MET A 79 -0.12 8.49 1.51
C MET A 79 1.07 8.99 2.33
N THR A 80 0.99 8.89 3.66
CA THR A 80 2.09 9.29 4.56
C THR A 80 3.33 8.43 4.32
N TYR A 81 3.19 7.11 4.23
CA TYR A 81 4.33 6.23 3.94
C TYR A 81 4.94 6.51 2.56
N TRP A 82 4.11 6.64 1.53
CA TRP A 82 4.57 6.93 0.17
C TRP A 82 5.24 8.31 0.05
N ALA A 83 4.67 9.34 0.68
CA ALA A 83 5.24 10.68 0.68
C ALA A 83 6.54 10.77 1.49
N ASN A 84 6.64 10.04 2.61
CA ASN A 84 7.87 9.96 3.38
C ASN A 84 8.97 9.23 2.60
N PHE A 85 8.66 8.07 2.00
CA PHE A 85 9.61 7.36 1.16
C PHE A 85 10.11 8.21 -0.01
N ALA A 86 9.21 8.94 -0.69
CA ALA A 86 9.59 9.85 -1.76
C ALA A 86 10.49 11.02 -1.27
N ARG A 87 10.31 11.46 -0.02
CA ARG A 87 11.06 12.59 0.55
C ARG A 87 12.43 12.19 1.10
N THR A 88 12.54 11.02 1.73
CA THR A 88 13.71 10.66 2.54
C THR A 88 14.34 9.30 2.19
N GLY A 89 13.70 8.49 1.35
CA GLY A 89 13.94 7.04 1.33
C GLY A 89 13.51 6.40 2.65
#